data_AF-A0A2E6Z0E6-F1
#
_entry.id   AF-A0A2E6Z0E6-F1
#
_cell.length_a   1.000
_cell.length_b   1.000
_cell.length_c   1.000
_cell.angle_alpha   90.00
_cell.angle_beta   90.00
_cell.angle_gamma   90.00
#
_symmetry.space_group_name_H-M   'P 1'
#
loop_
_entity.id
_entity.type
_entity.pdbx_description
1 polymer ?
#
loop_
_entity_poly.entity_id
_entity_poly.type
_entity_poly.pdbx_seq_one_letter_code
_entity_poly.pdbx_strand_id
1 'polypeptide(L)'
;MDYNNYFEVRSNLINVSSFCLISILLFLLISCTSIDPQKISETKLDENIIEDSYISEEDPFENLPCVIKCNLTPTPLNNENEQNSSTKLQCKDCKIINVIRVIDGDTVETEEGVVRFFSIDTPENGEKCFKESVQRTKKLILKDTNPPFIGSIRVEKSIRLKDSFDRLLFYVYTLEGDSIGEVLIKEGLAKPWTKDGHHLEHFLELQSLYLDNYSTCF
;
A
#
# COMPACT_ATOMS: atom_id res chain seq x y z
N MET A 1 -26.12 14.76 50.10
CA MET A 1 -26.75 13.76 50.96
C MET A 1 -28.16 13.56 50.44
N ASP A 2 -28.42 12.37 49.88
CA ASP A 2 -29.68 11.61 49.79
C ASP A 2 -30.97 12.28 49.25
N TYR A 3 -31.86 11.64 48.49
CA TYR A 3 -31.93 10.34 47.79
C TYR A 3 -33.22 10.41 46.93
N ASN A 4 -33.24 9.68 45.81
CA ASN A 4 -34.38 9.03 45.17
C ASN A 4 -35.57 9.85 44.64
N ASN A 5 -35.74 9.78 43.32
CA ASN A 5 -37.03 9.85 42.65
C ASN A 5 -37.05 8.76 41.57
N TYR A 6 -37.78 7.67 41.78
CA TYR A 6 -38.06 6.68 40.73
C TYR A 6 -39.55 6.41 40.69
N PHE A 7 -40.11 6.69 39.51
CA PHE A 7 -41.51 6.61 39.17
C PHE A 7 -41.88 5.15 38.82
N GLU A 8 -43.10 4.80 39.20
CA GLU A 8 -43.75 3.49 39.10
C GLU A 8 -44.57 3.38 37.80
N VAL A 9 -44.47 2.29 37.02
CA VAL A 9 -45.58 1.79 36.17
C VAL A 9 -45.56 0.26 35.98
N ARG A 10 -46.40 -0.41 36.77
CA ARG A 10 -47.29 -1.57 36.54
C ARG A 10 -47.12 -2.57 35.36
N SER A 11 -46.99 -3.85 35.80
CA SER A 11 -47.82 -5.05 35.50
C SER A 11 -47.95 -5.65 34.09
N ASN A 12 -47.59 -6.95 33.96
CA ASN A 12 -48.57 -8.05 33.82
C ASN A 12 -47.91 -9.43 33.99
N LEU A 13 -48.42 -10.19 34.97
CA LEU A 13 -48.17 -11.61 35.21
C LEU A 13 -49.37 -12.41 34.69
N ILE A 14 -49.14 -13.50 33.98
CA ILE A 14 -50.09 -14.62 33.88
C ILE A 14 -49.31 -15.89 34.22
N ASN A 15 -49.92 -16.67 35.11
CA ASN A 15 -49.42 -17.81 35.86
C ASN A 15 -50.42 -18.96 35.63
N VAL A 16 -50.00 -20.20 35.36
CA VAL A 16 -50.63 -21.43 35.92
C VAL A 16 -49.88 -22.74 35.57
N SER A 17 -49.40 -23.41 36.63
CA SER A 17 -49.52 -24.84 37.02
C SER A 17 -48.94 -26.02 36.20
N SER A 18 -47.74 -26.46 36.60
CA SER A 18 -47.35 -27.77 37.19
C SER A 18 -48.23 -29.04 37.06
N PHE A 19 -47.70 -30.13 36.44
CA PHE A 19 -47.26 -31.43 37.05
C PHE A 19 -47.39 -32.68 36.14
N CYS A 20 -46.43 -33.60 36.35
CA CYS A 20 -46.47 -35.08 36.20
C CYS A 20 -46.07 -35.77 34.87
N LEU A 21 -44.80 -36.21 34.85
CA LEU A 21 -44.31 -37.60 34.68
C LEU A 21 -44.94 -38.50 33.60
N ILE A 22 -44.15 -38.86 32.58
CA ILE A 22 -43.95 -40.26 32.12
C ILE A 22 -42.53 -40.38 31.52
N SER A 23 -41.78 -41.33 32.08
CA SER A 23 -40.51 -41.86 31.63
C SER A 23 -40.70 -42.72 30.38
N ILE A 24 -39.91 -42.54 29.32
CA ILE A 24 -39.47 -43.63 28.42
C ILE A 24 -38.07 -43.27 27.88
N LEU A 25 -37.11 -43.99 28.45
CA LEU A 25 -35.87 -44.51 27.87
C LEU A 25 -35.85 -44.57 26.32
N LEU A 26 -34.89 -43.91 25.65
CA LEU A 26 -34.29 -44.46 24.42
C LEU A 26 -32.92 -43.83 24.08
N PHE A 27 -31.87 -44.56 24.47
CA PHE A 27 -30.57 -44.75 23.82
C PHE A 27 -29.73 -43.56 23.31
N LEU A 28 -28.82 -43.11 24.18
CA LEU A 28 -27.44 -42.76 23.83
C LEU A 28 -26.69 -44.03 23.40
N LEU A 29 -26.44 -44.24 22.11
CA LEU A 29 -25.31 -45.01 21.56
C LEU A 29 -25.20 -44.72 20.05
N ILE A 30 -24.34 -43.80 19.65
CA ILE A 30 -23.63 -43.92 18.36
C ILE A 30 -22.14 -43.94 18.68
N SER A 31 -21.67 -45.17 18.78
CA SER A 31 -20.31 -45.60 18.92
C SER A 31 -19.49 -45.19 17.71
N CYS A 32 -18.26 -44.79 17.99
CA CYS A 32 -17.15 -44.77 17.06
C CYS A 32 -17.07 -46.12 16.32
N THR A 33 -17.14 -46.10 14.99
CA THR A 33 -16.70 -47.23 14.17
C THR A 33 -15.76 -46.73 13.07
N SER A 34 -14.51 -47.09 13.29
CA SER A 34 -13.35 -47.17 12.41
C SER A 34 -13.68 -47.19 10.91
N ILE A 35 -13.07 -46.26 10.17
CA ILE A 35 -12.92 -46.37 8.72
C ILE A 35 -11.59 -47.10 8.49
N ASP A 36 -11.70 -48.28 7.92
CA ASP A 36 -10.62 -49.17 7.49
C ASP A 36 -9.86 -48.52 6.32
N PRO A 37 -8.54 -48.30 6.43
CA PRO A 37 -7.72 -47.85 5.32
C PRO A 37 -7.40 -49.06 4.47
N GLN A 38 -7.63 -49.03 3.15
CA GLN A 38 -6.71 -49.58 2.13
C GLN A 38 -7.25 -49.34 0.72
N LYS A 39 -6.28 -49.09 -0.17
CA LYS A 39 -6.31 -49.20 -1.64
C LYS A 39 -6.33 -47.89 -2.43
N ILE A 40 -5.21 -47.17 -2.38
CA ILE A 40 -4.68 -46.52 -3.58
C ILE A 40 -3.23 -46.99 -3.74
N SER A 41 -2.96 -47.49 -4.94
CA SER A 41 -1.73 -48.12 -5.41
C SER A 41 -0.52 -47.20 -5.25
N GLU A 42 0.53 -47.74 -4.63
CA GLU A 42 1.87 -47.18 -4.64
C GLU A 42 2.47 -47.27 -6.05
N THR A 43 2.65 -46.13 -6.71
CA THR A 43 3.65 -46.00 -7.77
C THR A 43 4.87 -45.31 -7.19
N LYS A 44 5.87 -46.15 -6.96
CA LYS A 44 7.27 -45.87 -6.64
C LYS A 44 7.80 -44.72 -7.52
N LEU A 45 8.37 -43.69 -6.90
CA LEU A 45 9.28 -42.75 -7.55
C LEU A 45 10.53 -42.67 -6.69
N ASP A 46 11.62 -43.12 -7.32
CA ASP A 46 12.93 -43.28 -6.74
C ASP A 46 13.55 -41.91 -6.37
N GLU A 47 14.13 -41.85 -5.17
CA GLU A 47 15.11 -40.84 -4.82
C GLU A 47 16.35 -41.02 -5.71
N ASN A 48 16.71 -39.98 -6.46
CA ASN A 48 18.11 -39.56 -6.63
C ASN A 48 18.22 -38.26 -7.44
N ILE A 49 18.87 -37.27 -6.81
CA ILE A 49 19.86 -36.34 -7.37
C ILE A 49 19.34 -35.37 -8.45
N ILE A 50 19.32 -34.08 -8.13
CA ILE A 50 20.11 -33.01 -8.78
C ILE A 50 19.96 -31.74 -7.92
N GLU A 51 21.07 -31.38 -7.30
CA GLU A 51 21.41 -30.04 -6.85
C GLU A 51 21.59 -29.20 -8.12
N ASP A 52 20.77 -28.18 -8.38
CA ASP A 52 21.11 -27.14 -9.35
C ASP A 52 20.34 -25.83 -9.13
N SER A 53 21.13 -24.80 -8.80
CA SER A 53 20.98 -23.37 -9.11
C SER A 53 19.67 -22.65 -8.79
N TYR A 54 19.72 -21.88 -7.70
CA TYR A 54 19.00 -20.60 -7.59
C TYR A 54 19.32 -19.75 -8.83
N ILE A 55 18.35 -19.60 -9.72
CA ILE A 55 18.40 -18.61 -10.80
C ILE A 55 17.90 -17.29 -10.19
N SER A 56 18.83 -16.35 -10.01
CA SER A 56 18.53 -14.94 -9.81
C SER A 56 17.82 -14.41 -11.05
N GLU A 57 16.58 -13.96 -10.89
CA GLU A 57 15.93 -13.16 -11.94
C GLU A 57 16.70 -11.85 -12.08
N GLU A 58 17.37 -11.69 -13.22
CA GLU A 58 18.07 -10.47 -13.61
C GLU A 58 17.06 -9.30 -13.69
N ASP A 59 17.42 -8.17 -13.10
CA ASP A 59 16.62 -6.95 -13.04
C ASP A 59 16.40 -6.40 -14.47
N PRO A 60 15.16 -6.24 -14.96
CA PRO A 60 14.89 -5.87 -16.35
C PRO A 60 15.32 -4.45 -16.74
N PHE A 61 16.01 -3.72 -15.86
CA PHE A 61 16.48 -2.35 -16.07
C PHE A 61 17.95 -2.23 -16.48
N GLU A 62 18.71 -3.33 -16.55
CA GLU A 62 20.16 -3.23 -16.80
C GLU A 62 20.53 -2.84 -18.24
N ASN A 63 19.59 -2.91 -19.19
CA ASN A 63 19.85 -2.66 -20.62
C ASN A 63 18.99 -1.54 -21.23
N LEU A 64 18.73 -0.46 -20.48
CA LEU A 64 18.21 0.78 -21.07
C LEU A 64 19.34 1.62 -21.70
N PRO A 65 19.22 2.07 -22.95
CA PRO A 65 20.33 2.59 -23.75
C PRO A 65 20.79 4.03 -23.42
N CYS A 66 20.69 4.50 -22.17
CA CYS A 66 21.19 5.83 -21.78
C CYS A 66 22.41 5.87 -20.85
N VAL A 67 23.05 4.73 -20.54
CA VAL A 67 24.26 4.73 -19.68
C VAL A 67 25.57 4.94 -20.47
N ILE A 68 25.54 4.98 -21.80
CA ILE A 68 26.77 5.02 -22.61
C ILE A 68 26.84 6.31 -23.42
N LYS A 69 27.15 7.42 -22.72
CA LYS A 69 27.95 8.61 -23.15
C LYS A 69 27.53 9.91 -22.46
N CYS A 70 27.79 10.03 -21.16
CA CYS A 70 28.01 11.34 -20.54
C CYS A 70 29.46 11.42 -20.10
N ASN A 71 30.34 11.75 -21.06
CA ASN A 71 31.73 12.10 -20.77
C ASN A 71 31.75 13.58 -20.36
N LEU A 72 31.40 13.87 -19.11
CA LEU A 72 31.67 15.17 -18.48
C LEU A 72 32.85 14.99 -17.52
N THR A 73 33.98 15.60 -17.85
CA THR A 73 35.14 15.71 -16.96
C THR A 73 34.72 16.29 -15.61
N PRO A 74 35.06 15.62 -14.48
CA PRO A 74 34.69 16.11 -13.15
C PRO A 74 35.51 17.36 -12.82
N THR A 75 34.81 18.46 -12.57
CA THR A 75 35.36 19.59 -11.81
C THR A 75 35.48 19.15 -10.36
N PRO A 76 36.60 19.41 -9.65
CA PRO A 76 36.75 18.99 -8.27
C PRO A 76 35.88 19.90 -7.40
N LEU A 77 34.69 19.42 -7.04
CA LEU A 77 33.94 19.97 -5.92
C LEU A 77 34.22 19.06 -4.72
N ASN A 78 35.18 19.49 -3.91
CA ASN A 78 35.32 18.99 -2.56
C ASN A 78 34.07 19.39 -1.78
N ASN A 79 33.18 18.43 -1.53
CA ASN A 79 32.51 18.36 -0.24
C ASN A 79 32.11 16.92 0.06
N GLU A 80 32.61 16.45 1.18
CA GLU A 80 32.37 15.17 1.80
C GLU A 80 30.87 15.03 2.10
N ASN A 81 30.25 14.00 1.52
CA ASN A 81 29.16 13.17 2.06
C ASN A 81 28.48 12.47 0.87
N GLU A 82 28.75 11.17 0.73
CA GLU A 82 27.96 10.29 -0.12
C GLU A 82 26.47 10.49 0.20
N GLN A 83 25.73 10.81 -0.86
CA GLN A 83 24.36 11.27 -0.80
C GLN A 83 23.41 10.12 -0.46
N ASN A 84 22.99 10.08 0.80
CA ASN A 84 21.73 9.48 1.17
C ASN A 84 20.64 10.40 0.60
N SER A 85 20.03 10.02 -0.53
CA SER A 85 19.10 10.84 -1.34
C SER A 85 17.80 11.15 -0.56
N SER A 86 17.90 12.11 0.34
CA SER A 86 16.79 12.67 1.11
C SER A 86 16.09 13.71 0.24
N THR A 87 14.76 13.62 0.15
CA THR A 87 13.93 14.61 -0.55
C THR A 87 13.91 15.93 0.22
N LYS A 88 13.73 17.06 -0.49
CA LYS A 88 13.68 18.40 0.17
C LYS A 88 12.45 18.54 1.06
N LEU A 89 11.30 18.07 0.59
CA LEU A 89 10.10 17.89 1.39
C LEU A 89 10.23 16.61 2.20
N GLN A 90 10.06 16.74 3.52
CA GLN A 90 9.99 15.61 4.42
C GLN A 90 8.85 15.77 5.41
N CYS A 91 8.21 14.66 5.77
CA CYS A 91 7.28 14.66 6.88
C CYS A 91 7.40 13.39 7.73
N LYS A 92 8.29 13.42 8.73
CA LYS A 92 8.55 12.29 9.64
C LYS A 92 7.50 12.12 10.73
N ASP A 93 6.77 13.18 11.06
CA ASP A 93 5.73 13.18 12.10
C ASP A 93 4.31 13.20 11.52
N CYS A 94 4.17 13.07 10.19
CA CYS A 94 2.88 12.97 9.53
C CYS A 94 2.13 11.69 9.93
N LYS A 95 0.80 11.79 9.90
CA LYS A 95 -0.12 10.65 10.10
C LYS A 95 0.23 9.52 9.15
N ILE A 96 0.26 8.30 9.66
CA ILE A 96 0.45 7.07 8.87
C ILE A 96 -0.92 6.46 8.55
N ILE A 97 -1.08 5.97 7.32
CA ILE A 97 -2.24 5.19 6.88
C ILE A 97 -1.80 3.95 6.11
N ASN A 98 -2.55 2.86 6.21
CA ASN A 98 -2.22 1.61 5.52
C ASN A 98 -2.71 1.59 4.07
N VAL A 99 -1.87 1.08 3.17
CA VAL A 99 -2.13 0.98 1.74
C VAL A 99 -2.51 -0.45 1.36
N ILE A 100 -3.66 -0.61 0.71
CA ILE A 100 -4.20 -1.88 0.24
C ILE A 100 -3.61 -2.22 -1.14
N ARG A 101 -3.64 -1.27 -2.08
CA ARG A 101 -3.03 -1.42 -3.42
C ARG A 101 -2.70 -0.07 -4.06
N VAL A 102 -1.79 -0.11 -5.03
CA VAL A 102 -1.55 1.00 -5.97
C VAL A 102 -2.51 0.83 -7.15
N ILE A 103 -3.21 1.90 -7.52
CA ILE A 103 -4.12 1.93 -8.67
C ILE A 103 -3.35 2.45 -9.89
N ASP A 104 -2.83 3.67 -9.77
CA ASP A 104 -2.00 4.36 -10.76
C ASP A 104 -0.74 4.92 -10.05
N GLY A 105 0.20 5.52 -10.77
CA GLY A 105 1.45 6.02 -10.17
C GLY A 105 1.23 7.06 -9.06
N ASP A 106 0.14 7.82 -9.12
CA ASP A 106 -0.21 8.88 -8.16
C ASP A 106 -1.47 8.55 -7.34
N THR A 107 -2.03 7.34 -7.47
CA THR A 107 -3.32 6.99 -6.87
C THR A 107 -3.23 5.65 -6.15
N VAL A 108 -3.59 5.63 -4.86
CA VAL A 108 -3.55 4.43 -4.02
C VAL A 108 -4.88 4.21 -3.29
N GLU A 109 -5.24 2.95 -3.07
CA GLU A 109 -6.35 2.57 -2.20
C GLU A 109 -5.83 2.33 -0.79
N THR A 110 -6.47 2.95 0.20
CA THR A 110 -6.10 2.86 1.62
C THR A 110 -7.29 2.45 2.47
N GLU A 111 -7.05 2.14 3.73
CA GLU A 111 -8.14 1.88 4.69
C GLU A 111 -9.04 3.11 4.96
N GLU A 112 -8.58 4.33 4.62
CA GLU A 112 -9.34 5.57 4.78
C GLU A 112 -10.10 5.99 3.50
N GLY A 113 -9.86 5.29 2.38
CA GLY A 113 -10.41 5.60 1.06
C GLY A 113 -9.33 5.71 -0.01
N VAL A 114 -9.73 6.14 -1.21
CA VAL A 114 -8.80 6.35 -2.33
C VAL A 114 -8.06 7.67 -2.13
N VAL A 115 -6.75 7.62 -2.15
CA VAL A 115 -5.85 8.76 -2.04
C VAL A 115 -5.28 9.09 -3.39
N ARG A 116 -5.44 10.34 -3.82
CA ARG A 116 -4.77 10.94 -4.97
C ARG A 116 -3.65 11.85 -4.47
N PHE A 117 -2.43 11.63 -4.96
CA PHE A 117 -1.28 12.45 -4.59
C PHE A 117 -1.49 13.84 -5.16
N PHE A 118 -1.58 14.84 -4.29
CA PHE A 118 -2.08 16.15 -4.66
C PHE A 118 -1.13 16.92 -5.60
N SER A 119 0.18 16.68 -5.50
CA SER A 119 1.22 17.52 -6.11
C SER A 119 1.70 17.08 -7.48
N ILE A 120 1.27 15.92 -7.96
CA ILE A 120 1.83 15.31 -9.17
C ILE A 120 0.72 14.71 -10.03
N ASP A 121 1.01 14.52 -11.31
CA ASP A 121 0.22 13.75 -12.26
C ASP A 121 1.13 12.69 -12.89
N THR A 122 0.79 11.42 -12.73
CA THR A 122 1.48 10.30 -13.41
C THR A 122 0.75 9.90 -14.69
N PRO A 123 1.40 9.17 -15.61
CA PRO A 123 0.71 8.63 -16.77
C PRO A 123 -0.45 7.73 -16.33
N GLU A 124 -1.57 7.82 -17.05
CA GLU A 124 -2.79 7.06 -16.82
C GLU A 124 -2.76 5.71 -17.57
N ASN A 125 -3.70 4.81 -17.26
CA ASN A 125 -3.76 3.50 -17.91
C ASN A 125 -3.89 3.63 -19.44
N GLY A 126 -2.93 3.03 -20.16
CA GLY A 126 -2.81 3.11 -21.61
C GLY A 126 -1.79 4.14 -22.10
N GLU A 127 -1.29 5.00 -21.22
CA GLU A 127 -0.23 5.95 -21.51
C GLU A 127 1.17 5.33 -21.35
N LYS A 128 2.16 5.98 -21.96
CA LYS A 128 3.57 5.57 -21.86
C LYS A 128 4.05 5.70 -20.42
N CYS A 129 4.84 4.75 -19.94
CA CYS A 129 5.37 4.71 -18.58
C CYS A 129 4.33 4.49 -17.46
N PHE A 130 3.09 4.12 -17.78
CA PHE A 130 2.06 3.79 -16.76
C PHE A 130 2.52 2.67 -15.81
N LYS A 131 3.08 1.59 -16.35
CA LYS A 131 3.48 0.44 -15.53
C LYS A 131 4.67 0.78 -14.64
N GLU A 132 5.58 1.58 -15.17
CA GLU A 132 6.79 2.05 -14.53
C GLU A 132 6.46 2.97 -13.35
N SER A 133 5.52 3.91 -13.52
CA SER A 133 5.05 4.78 -12.44
C SER A 133 4.36 3.99 -11.31
N VAL A 134 3.47 3.05 -11.67
CA VAL A 134 2.79 2.15 -10.71
C VAL A 134 3.80 1.30 -9.94
N GLN A 135 4.74 0.65 -10.64
CA GLN A 135 5.76 -0.18 -10.01
C GLN A 135 6.66 0.64 -9.10
N ARG A 136 7.03 1.86 -9.50
CA ARG A 136 7.88 2.72 -8.68
C ARG A 136 7.18 3.15 -7.40
N THR A 137 5.94 3.60 -7.49
CA THR A 137 5.11 3.94 -6.32
C THR A 137 4.94 2.73 -5.41
N LYS A 138 4.67 1.55 -5.98
CA LYS A 138 4.61 0.31 -5.19
C LYS A 138 5.92 0.04 -4.45
N LYS A 139 7.09 0.16 -5.10
CA LYS A 139 8.40 -0.03 -4.46
C LYS A 139 8.65 0.97 -3.32
N LEU A 140 8.20 2.21 -3.45
CA LEU A 140 8.32 3.23 -2.39
C LEU A 140 7.45 2.95 -1.17
N ILE A 141 6.32 2.25 -1.37
CA ILE A 141 5.33 1.95 -0.33
C ILE A 141 5.56 0.57 0.30
N LEU A 142 6.04 -0.40 -0.48
CA LEU A 142 6.11 -1.81 -0.11
C LEU A 142 6.94 -2.00 1.17
N LYS A 143 6.32 -2.62 2.17
CA LYS A 143 6.95 -3.03 3.43
C LYS A 143 6.36 -4.38 3.85
N ASP A 144 7.12 -5.15 4.61
CA ASP A 144 6.64 -6.41 5.20
C ASP A 144 5.46 -6.11 6.14
N THR A 145 4.26 -6.37 5.64
CA THR A 145 2.99 -6.09 6.31
C THR A 145 2.05 -7.28 6.17
N ASN A 146 1.08 -7.36 7.08
CA ASN A 146 0.07 -8.42 7.00
C ASN A 146 -0.98 -8.08 5.94
N PRO A 147 -1.49 -9.07 5.19
CA PRO A 147 -2.65 -8.89 4.33
C PRO A 147 -3.81 -8.24 5.10
N PRO A 148 -4.58 -7.32 4.48
CA PRO A 148 -4.62 -7.01 3.05
C PRO A 148 -3.65 -5.89 2.60
N PHE A 149 -2.73 -5.45 3.45
CA PHE A 149 -1.89 -4.30 3.16
C PHE A 149 -0.63 -4.70 2.39
N ILE A 150 -0.17 -3.80 1.52
CA ILE A 150 1.14 -3.91 0.86
C ILE A 150 2.20 -3.06 1.58
N GLY A 151 1.78 -2.14 2.45
CA GLY A 151 2.64 -1.18 3.10
C GLY A 151 1.84 -0.04 3.71
N SER A 152 2.54 1.02 4.08
CA SER A 152 1.94 2.20 4.70
C SER A 152 2.63 3.47 4.20
N ILE A 153 1.89 4.57 4.21
CA ILE A 153 2.39 5.89 3.79
C ILE A 153 2.13 6.92 4.87
N ARG A 154 2.94 7.97 4.87
CA ARG A 154 2.70 9.18 5.64
C ARG A 154 1.95 10.19 4.78
N VAL A 155 0.99 10.90 5.39
CA VAL A 155 0.14 11.84 4.67
C VAL A 155 0.07 13.21 5.33
N GLU A 156 0.19 14.24 4.50
CA GLU A 156 -0.03 15.64 4.85
C GLU A 156 -1.22 16.18 4.03
N LYS A 157 -2.18 16.81 4.70
CA LYS A 157 -3.37 17.36 4.04
C LYS A 157 -2.99 18.47 3.08
N SER A 158 -3.58 18.45 1.89
CA SER A 158 -3.50 19.59 0.96
C SER A 158 -4.50 20.69 1.33
N ILE A 159 -4.44 21.83 0.63
CA ILE A 159 -5.45 22.90 0.70
C ILE A 159 -6.88 22.42 0.41
N ARG A 160 -7.02 21.35 -0.39
CA ARG A 160 -8.29 20.70 -0.69
C ARG A 160 -8.31 19.35 -0.02
N LEU A 161 -9.44 18.99 0.59
CA LEU A 161 -9.54 17.67 1.24
C LEU A 161 -9.89 16.56 0.25
N LYS A 162 -10.68 16.90 -0.78
CA LYS A 162 -11.12 15.96 -1.81
C LYS A 162 -11.21 16.60 -3.19
N ASP A 163 -11.19 15.78 -4.23
CA ASP A 163 -11.51 16.19 -5.60
C ASP A 163 -12.98 15.91 -5.98
N SER A 164 -13.35 16.15 -7.24
CA SER A 164 -14.71 15.92 -7.75
C SER A 164 -15.12 14.44 -7.83
N PHE A 165 -14.16 13.51 -7.67
CA PHE A 165 -14.39 12.07 -7.63
C PHE A 165 -14.42 11.53 -6.20
N ASP A 166 -14.46 12.43 -5.19
CA ASP A 166 -14.46 12.10 -3.76
C ASP A 166 -13.16 11.41 -3.28
N ARG A 167 -12.07 11.48 -4.06
CA ARG A 167 -10.74 10.98 -3.65
C ARG A 167 -10.12 11.94 -2.64
N LEU A 168 -9.47 11.40 -1.61
CA LEU A 168 -8.72 12.17 -0.62
C LEU A 168 -7.46 12.77 -1.27
N LEU A 169 -7.18 14.04 -0.98
CA LEU A 169 -6.04 14.76 -1.53
C LEU A 169 -4.95 14.98 -0.49
N PHE A 170 -3.82 14.31 -0.68
CA PHE A 170 -2.68 14.35 0.25
C PHE A 170 -1.35 14.57 -0.49
N TYR A 171 -0.42 15.27 0.17
CA TYR A 171 1.00 15.05 -0.09
C TYR A 171 1.42 13.76 0.61
N VAL A 172 2.15 12.91 -0.10
CA VAL A 172 2.43 11.54 0.35
C VAL A 172 3.93 11.30 0.48
N TYR A 173 4.29 10.66 1.58
CA TYR A 173 5.66 10.39 1.97
C TYR A 173 5.88 8.91 2.33
N THR A 174 7.10 8.43 2.17
CA THR A 174 7.55 7.12 2.67
C THR A 174 7.49 7.09 4.20
N LEU A 175 7.67 5.90 4.80
CA LEU A 175 7.72 5.79 6.27
C LEU A 175 8.94 6.50 6.88
N GLU A 176 10.03 6.59 6.11
CA GLU A 176 11.24 7.33 6.43
C GLU A 176 11.03 8.85 6.35
N GLY A 177 9.92 9.28 5.73
CA GLY A 177 9.48 10.66 5.63
C GLY A 177 9.83 11.34 4.31
N ASP A 178 10.35 10.62 3.32
CA ASP A 178 10.71 11.19 2.01
C ASP A 178 9.49 11.36 1.10
N SER A 179 9.43 12.47 0.36
CA SER A 179 8.34 12.79 -0.55
C SER A 179 8.31 11.86 -1.75
N ILE A 180 7.25 11.06 -1.86
CA ILE A 180 7.06 10.16 -3.00
C ILE A 180 6.92 10.96 -4.30
N GLY A 181 6.23 12.11 -4.25
CA GLY A 181 6.05 12.96 -5.43
C GLY A 181 7.36 13.55 -5.96
N GLU A 182 8.31 13.91 -5.08
CA GLU A 182 9.63 14.36 -5.53
C GLU A 182 10.37 13.26 -6.27
N VAL A 183 10.36 12.05 -5.72
CA VAL A 183 11.06 10.91 -6.31
C VAL A 183 10.51 10.64 -7.71
N LEU A 184 9.19 10.59 -7.87
CA LEU A 184 8.56 10.33 -9.16
C LEU A 184 8.86 11.43 -10.19
N ILE A 185 8.90 12.70 -9.79
CA ILE A 185 9.30 13.80 -10.68
C ILE A 185 10.77 13.72 -11.08
N LYS A 186 11.68 13.46 -10.13
CA LYS A 186 13.12 13.33 -10.39
C LYS A 186 13.41 12.20 -11.37
N GLU A 187 12.63 11.13 -11.31
CA GLU A 187 12.76 9.96 -12.17
C GLU A 187 11.98 10.10 -13.50
N GLY A 188 11.32 11.23 -13.76
CA GLY A 188 10.56 11.46 -15.00
C GLY A 188 9.26 10.65 -15.10
N LEU A 189 8.77 10.11 -13.99
CA LEU A 189 7.57 9.28 -13.90
C LEU A 189 6.31 10.06 -13.51
N ALA A 190 6.43 11.33 -13.12
CA ALA A 190 5.30 12.22 -12.89
C ALA A 190 5.62 13.67 -13.33
N LYS A 191 4.58 14.44 -13.68
CA LYS A 191 4.62 15.90 -13.85
C LYS A 191 4.08 16.60 -12.60
N PRO A 192 4.50 17.82 -12.28
CA PRO A 192 3.91 18.58 -11.18
C PRO A 192 2.48 19.00 -11.52
N TRP A 193 1.58 18.91 -10.55
CA TRP A 193 0.28 19.56 -10.61
C TRP A 193 0.48 21.08 -10.51
N THR A 194 -0.07 21.84 -11.46
CA THR A 194 0.30 23.25 -11.64
C THR A 194 -0.74 24.27 -11.19
N LYS A 195 -1.92 23.82 -10.72
CA LYS A 195 -3.04 24.75 -10.45
C LYS A 195 -2.99 25.36 -9.05
N ASP A 196 -2.66 24.57 -8.05
CA ASP A 196 -2.74 24.97 -6.65
C ASP A 196 -1.85 24.11 -5.73
N GLY A 197 -1.55 24.57 -4.51
CA GLY A 197 -0.80 23.80 -3.52
C GLY A 197 0.23 24.57 -2.70
N HIS A 198 0.45 24.12 -1.45
CA HIS A 198 1.45 24.67 -0.54
C HIS A 198 2.89 24.53 -1.07
N HIS A 199 3.15 23.46 -1.82
CA HIS A 199 4.48 23.14 -2.34
C HIS A 199 4.62 23.37 -3.85
N LEU A 200 3.68 24.07 -4.49
CA LEU A 200 3.63 24.24 -5.95
C LEU A 200 4.96 24.76 -6.52
N GLU A 201 5.50 25.84 -5.95
CA GLU A 201 6.75 26.45 -6.41
C GLU A 201 7.91 25.45 -6.40
N HIS A 202 8.02 24.66 -5.33
CA HIS A 202 9.06 23.63 -5.21
C HIS A 202 8.92 22.52 -6.24
N PHE A 203 7.70 22.06 -6.53
CA PHE A 203 7.48 21.03 -7.54
C PHE A 203 7.73 21.54 -8.97
N LEU A 204 7.46 22.82 -9.25
CA LEU A 204 7.80 23.46 -10.53
C LEU A 204 9.32 23.64 -10.70
N GLU A 205 10.00 24.10 -9.64
CA GLU A 205 11.47 24.17 -9.59
C GLU A 205 12.06 22.78 -9.86
N LEU A 206 11.55 21.75 -9.20
CA LEU A 206 12.02 20.39 -9.36
C LEU A 206 11.82 19.87 -10.79
N GLN A 207 10.67 20.13 -11.42
CA GLN A 207 10.49 19.79 -12.83
C GLN A 207 11.56 20.47 -13.70
N SER A 208 11.82 21.76 -13.50
CA SER A 208 12.80 22.52 -14.30
C SER A 208 14.22 21.96 -14.22
N LEU A 209 14.60 21.44 -13.05
CA LEU A 209 15.93 20.86 -12.81
C LEU A 209 16.10 19.47 -13.45
N TYR A 210 15.02 18.73 -13.65
CA TYR A 210 15.03 17.35 -14.11
C TYR A 210 14.34 17.17 -15.48
N LEU A 211 14.19 18.24 -16.27
CA LEU A 211 13.49 18.23 -17.57
C LEU A 211 13.99 17.15 -18.52
N ASP A 212 15.30 16.88 -18.56
CA ASP A 212 15.89 15.89 -19.46
C ASP A 212 15.34 14.46 -19.22
N ASN A 213 14.95 14.17 -17.97
CA ASN A 213 14.39 12.88 -17.58
C ASN A 213 12.94 12.68 -18.05
N TYR A 214 12.24 13.75 -18.44
CA TYR A 214 10.85 13.66 -18.92
C TYR A 214 10.74 13.16 -20.35
N SER A 215 11.80 13.30 -21.15
CA SER A 215 11.80 13.02 -22.59
C SER A 215 11.38 11.59 -22.97
N THR A 216 11.41 10.67 -22.00
CA THR A 216 11.04 9.27 -22.20
C THR A 216 9.59 8.97 -21.86
N CYS A 217 8.95 9.67 -20.94
CA CYS A 217 7.57 9.36 -20.51
C CYS A 217 6.55 10.43 -20.92
N PHE A 218 6.98 11.64 -21.26
CA PHE A 218 6.16 12.85 -21.21
C PHE A 218 6.43 13.90 -22.28
#